data_AF-A0A0J6E5X0-F1
#
_entry.id   AF-A0A0J6E5X0-F1
#
_cell.length_a   1.000
_cell.length_b   1.000
_cell.length_c   1.000
_cell.angle_alpha   90.00
_cell.angle_beta   90.00
_cell.angle_gamma   90.00
#
_symmetry.space_group_name_H-M   'P 1'
#
loop_
_entity.id
_entity.type
_entity.pdbx_description
1 polymer ?
#
loop_
_entity_poly.entity_id
_entity_poly.type
_entity_poly.pdbx_seq_one_letter_code
_entity_poly.pdbx_strand_id
1 'polypeptide(L)'
;MHVLFYDENYKYAGEDDFFGEELPANSTTTPVPEGIYAPKYDPEKDEWVESATKEYIESVTPPAPEPSPTDLLKKQTASLSLQIAKLQADISALKGGGAS
;
A
#
# COMPACT_ATOMS: atom_id res chain seq x y z
N MET A 1 -27.18 11.57 3.55
CA MET A 1 -26.47 10.34 3.15
C MET A 1 -25.27 10.79 2.37
N HIS A 2 -24.07 10.33 2.72
CA HIS A 2 -22.86 10.70 1.96
C HIS A 2 -22.92 10.04 0.59
N VAL A 3 -22.78 10.85 -0.46
CA VAL A 3 -22.93 10.40 -1.85
C VAL A 3 -21.75 10.91 -2.66
N LEU A 4 -21.19 10.02 -3.46
CA LEU A 4 -20.09 10.29 -4.36
C LEU A 4 -20.63 10.42 -5.78
N PHE A 5 -20.14 11.41 -6.51
CA PHE A 5 -20.55 11.71 -7.89
C PHE A 5 -19.46 11.31 -8.87
N TYR A 6 -19.87 10.94 -10.07
CA TYR A 6 -18.98 10.71 -11.20
C TYR A 6 -19.45 11.45 -12.46
N ASP A 7 -18.51 11.71 -13.36
CA ASP A 7 -18.75 12.36 -14.65
C ASP A 7 -19.26 11.36 -15.72
N GLU A 8 -19.47 11.84 -16.94
CA GLU A 8 -19.91 11.02 -18.09
C GLU A 8 -18.93 9.88 -18.45
N ASN A 9 -17.66 9.99 -18.02
CA ASN A 9 -16.62 9.00 -18.20
C ASN A 9 -16.44 8.10 -16.96
N TYR A 10 -17.37 8.20 -16.00
CA TYR A 10 -17.33 7.55 -14.69
C TYR A 10 -16.16 7.96 -13.80
N LYS A 11 -15.48 9.09 -14.07
CA LYS A 11 -14.41 9.59 -13.21
C LYS A 11 -15.00 10.29 -12.00
N TYR A 12 -14.33 10.17 -10.86
CA TYR A 12 -14.73 10.86 -9.63
C TYR A 12 -14.87 12.37 -9.86
N ALA A 13 -16.05 12.91 -9.53
CA ALA A 13 -16.43 14.30 -9.78
C ALA A 13 -16.70 15.10 -8.49
N GLY A 14 -16.68 14.46 -7.32
CA GLY A 14 -16.88 15.08 -6.01
C GLY A 14 -17.75 14.23 -5.09
N GLU A 15 -17.99 14.75 -3.89
CA GLU A 15 -18.83 14.13 -2.88
C GLU A 15 -19.63 15.19 -2.14
N ASP A 16 -20.85 14.85 -1.72
CA ASP A 16 -21.73 15.74 -0.96
C ASP A 16 -22.70 14.95 -0.09
N ASP A 17 -23.27 15.61 0.91
CA ASP A 17 -24.35 15.09 1.73
C ASP A 17 -25.69 15.28 1.00
N PHE A 18 -26.28 14.16 0.56
CA PHE A 18 -27.57 14.15 -0.12
C PHE A 18 -28.71 13.80 0.85
N PHE A 19 -29.81 14.57 0.79
CA PHE A 19 -30.97 14.44 1.70
C PHE A 19 -32.28 14.06 1.00
N GLY A 20 -32.25 13.69 -0.28
CA GLY A 20 -33.43 13.22 -1.03
C GLY A 20 -33.72 11.72 -0.85
N GLU A 21 -34.88 11.28 -1.34
CA GLU A 21 -35.31 9.87 -1.27
C GLU A 21 -34.67 8.99 -2.36
N GLU A 22 -34.37 9.55 -3.54
CA GLU A 22 -33.75 8.84 -4.67
C GLU A 22 -32.37 9.42 -4.99
N LEU A 23 -31.37 8.54 -5.17
CA LEU A 23 -30.02 8.94 -5.54
C LEU A 23 -29.99 9.49 -6.98
N PRO A 24 -29.22 10.56 -7.23
CA PRO A 24 -28.94 11.03 -8.59
C PRO A 24 -28.35 9.91 -9.47
N ALA A 25 -28.68 9.93 -10.77
CA ALA A 25 -28.27 8.86 -11.68
C ALA A 25 -26.75 8.71 -11.85
N ASN A 26 -25.99 9.79 -11.61
CA ASN A 26 -24.53 9.82 -11.72
C ASN A 26 -23.84 9.73 -10.34
N SER A 27 -24.48 9.06 -9.39
CA SER A 27 -23.97 8.96 -8.03
C SER A 27 -23.97 7.55 -7.47
N THR A 28 -23.20 7.35 -6.41
CA THR A 28 -23.11 6.09 -5.66
C THR A 28 -22.86 6.40 -4.18
N THR A 29 -23.25 5.48 -3.30
CA THR A 29 -22.89 5.49 -1.88
C THR A 29 -21.65 4.64 -1.59
N THR A 30 -21.14 3.94 -2.62
CA THR A 30 -19.95 3.13 -2.53
C THR A 30 -18.73 4.02 -2.32
N PRO A 31 -17.98 3.86 -1.21
CA PRO A 31 -16.82 4.68 -0.92
C PRO A 31 -15.66 4.34 -1.87
N VAL A 32 -14.81 5.33 -2.15
CA VAL A 32 -13.57 5.11 -2.88
C VAL A 32 -12.60 4.29 -2.00
N PRO A 33 -12.03 3.17 -2.48
CA PRO A 33 -10.97 2.46 -1.78
C PRO A 33 -9.77 3.37 -1.50
N GLU A 34 -9.14 3.20 -0.33
CA GLU A 34 -7.92 3.94 -0.01
C GLU A 34 -6.77 3.57 -0.95
N GLY A 35 -5.98 4.57 -1.35
CA GLY A 35 -4.73 4.37 -2.09
C GLY A 35 -4.85 4.19 -3.59
N ILE A 36 -6.03 4.36 -4.19
CA ILE A 36 -6.17 4.35 -5.66
C ILE A 36 -5.99 5.75 -6.26
N TYR A 37 -5.32 5.80 -7.42
CA TYR A 37 -5.12 7.05 -8.15
C TYR A 37 -6.14 7.21 -9.28
N ALA A 38 -6.66 8.44 -9.43
CA ALA A 38 -7.70 8.76 -10.41
C ALA A 38 -8.87 7.75 -10.40
N PRO A 39 -9.69 7.74 -9.33
CA PRO A 39 -10.80 6.80 -9.19
C PRO A 39 -11.76 6.88 -10.39
N LYS A 40 -12.10 5.72 -10.95
CA LYS A 40 -13.13 5.56 -11.96
C LYS A 40 -14.15 4.53 -11.49
N TYR A 41 -15.42 4.90 -11.50
CA TYR A 41 -16.51 4.04 -11.10
C TYR A 41 -16.82 3.01 -12.18
N ASP A 42 -17.07 1.76 -11.76
CA ASP A 42 -17.51 0.65 -12.60
C ASP A 42 -18.96 0.29 -12.20
N PRO A 43 -19.98 0.77 -12.95
CA PRO A 43 -21.38 0.53 -12.60
C PRO A 43 -21.81 -0.93 -12.67
N GLU A 44 -21.09 -1.78 -13.42
CA GLU A 44 -21.42 -3.21 -13.53
C GLU A 44 -21.06 -3.97 -12.24
N LYS A 45 -20.08 -3.45 -11.50
CA LYS A 45 -19.56 -4.06 -10.28
C LYS A 45 -19.86 -3.27 -9.02
N ASP A 46 -20.37 -2.05 -9.16
CA ASP A 46 -20.60 -1.09 -8.07
C ASP A 46 -19.31 -0.89 -7.26
N GLU A 47 -18.20 -0.60 -7.95
CA GLU A 47 -16.89 -0.40 -7.32
C GLU A 47 -16.09 0.73 -8.00
N TRP A 48 -15.15 1.31 -7.26
CA TRP A 48 -14.18 2.25 -7.82
C TRP A 48 -12.88 1.53 -8.16
N VAL A 49 -12.42 1.70 -9.40
CA VAL A 49 -11.17 1.14 -9.91
C VAL A 49 -10.13 2.25 -10.19
N GLU A 50 -8.86 1.89 -10.06
CA GLU A 50 -7.75 2.77 -10.42
C GLU A 50 -7.69 2.94 -11.95
N SER A 51 -7.78 4.19 -12.43
CA SER A 51 -7.65 4.50 -13.86
C SER A 51 -6.33 5.19 -14.23
N ALA A 52 -5.52 5.52 -13.23
CA ALA A 52 -4.21 6.12 -13.45
C ALA A 52 -3.24 5.13 -14.12
N THR A 53 -2.37 5.64 -14.99
CA THR A 53 -1.26 4.86 -15.54
C THR A 53 -0.17 4.68 -14.48
N LYS A 54 0.63 3.62 -14.61
CA LYS A 54 1.82 3.41 -13.76
C LYS A 54 2.75 4.62 -13.77
N GLU A 55 2.96 5.22 -14.94
CA GLU A 55 3.81 6.41 -15.10
C GLU A 55 3.26 7.61 -14.34
N TYR A 56 1.94 7.82 -14.35
CA TYR A 56 1.32 8.89 -13.57
C TYR A 56 1.49 8.63 -12.07
N ILE A 57 1.17 7.42 -11.61
CA ILE A 57 1.31 7.01 -10.21
C ILE A 57 2.75 7.23 -9.75
N GLU A 58 3.74 6.79 -10.50
CA GLU A 58 5.16 6.97 -10.18
C GLU A 58 5.57 8.45 -10.14
N SER A 59 4.97 9.31 -10.97
CA SER A 59 5.27 10.74 -11.00
C SER A 59 4.68 11.53 -9.82
N VAL A 60 3.55 11.08 -9.27
CA VAL A 60 2.87 11.75 -8.15
C VAL A 60 3.17 11.10 -6.80
N THR A 61 3.58 9.82 -6.80
CA THR A 61 3.94 9.11 -5.58
C THR A 61 5.30 9.62 -5.11
N PRO A 62 5.40 10.18 -3.89
CA PRO A 62 6.68 10.60 -3.37
C PRO A 62 7.63 9.39 -3.29
N PRO A 63 8.92 9.57 -3.58
CA PRO A 63 9.89 8.49 -3.43
C PRO A 63 9.83 7.93 -2.00
N ALA A 64 10.07 6.63 -1.88
CA ALA A 64 10.10 5.98 -0.58
C ALA A 64 11.05 6.75 0.36
N PRO A 65 10.64 7.01 1.61
CA PRO A 65 11.47 7.76 2.55
C PRO A 65 12.81 7.05 2.71
N GLU A 66 13.89 7.83 2.75
CA GLU A 66 15.20 7.27 3.05
C GLU A 66 15.15 6.57 4.42
N PRO A 67 15.79 5.39 4.57
CA PRO A 67 15.80 4.67 5.82
C PRO A 67 16.43 5.55 6.91
N SER A 68 15.77 5.63 8.07
CA SER A 68 16.31 6.41 9.17
C SER A 68 17.66 5.84 9.63
N PRO A 69 18.54 6.65 10.25
CA PRO A 69 19.77 6.15 10.86
C PRO A 69 19.52 4.98 11.82
N THR A 70 18.39 4.99 12.52
CA THR A 70 17.97 3.91 13.42
C THR A 70 17.61 2.63 12.65
N ASP A 71 16.96 2.72 11.49
CA ASP A 71 16.65 1.55 10.66
C ASP A 71 17.91 0.94 10.05
N LEU A 72 18.86 1.79 9.65
CA LEU A 72 20.18 1.36 9.20
C LEU A 72 20.94 0.63 10.32
N LEU A 73 20.94 1.18 11.54
CA LEU A 73 21.55 0.55 12.71
C LEU A 73 20.89 -0.80 13.02
N LYS A 74 19.56 -0.88 13.04
CA LYS A 74 18.84 -2.15 13.24
C LYS A 74 19.24 -3.21 12.22
N LYS A 75 19.31 -2.84 10.92
CA LYS A 75 19.76 -3.75 9.85
C LYS A 75 21.20 -4.22 10.06
N GLN A 76 22.11 -3.31 10.44
CA GLN A 76 23.49 -3.66 10.75
C GLN A 76 23.59 -4.59 11.95
N THR A 77 22.89 -4.29 13.05
CA THR A 77 22.87 -5.15 14.24
C THR A 77 22.32 -6.53 13.92
N ALA A 78 21.20 -6.65 13.20
CA ALA A 78 20.65 -7.94 12.81
C ALA A 78 21.63 -8.75 11.96
N SER A 79 22.31 -8.12 11.00
CA SER A 79 23.34 -8.78 10.18
C SER A 79 24.53 -9.27 11.02
N LEU A 80 25.01 -8.44 11.96
CA LEU A 80 26.10 -8.82 12.85
C LEU A 80 25.70 -9.95 13.80
N SER A 81 24.51 -9.88 14.41
CA SER A 81 23.98 -10.94 15.26
C SER A 81 23.85 -12.27 14.51
N LEU A 82 23.42 -12.24 13.25
CA LEU A 82 23.36 -13.43 12.40
C LEU A 82 24.75 -14.02 12.13
N GLN A 83 25.74 -13.17 11.84
CA GLN A 83 27.12 -13.61 11.63
C GLN A 83 27.71 -14.23 12.90
N ILE A 84 27.47 -13.61 14.06
CA ILE A 84 27.90 -14.14 15.35
C ILE A 84 27.27 -15.51 15.62
N ALA A 85 25.97 -15.67 15.40
CA ALA A 85 25.28 -16.94 15.61
C ALA A 85 25.83 -18.05 14.71
N LYS A 86 26.12 -17.75 13.43
CA LYS A 86 26.77 -18.68 12.50
C LYS A 86 28.15 -19.11 12.98
N LEU A 87 28.99 -18.16 13.38
CA LEU A 87 30.31 -18.45 13.90
C LEU A 87 30.26 -19.31 15.18
N GLN A 88 29.29 -19.05 16.07
CA GLN A 88 29.10 -19.87 17.28
C GLN A 88 28.67 -21.31 16.94
N ALA A 89 27.81 -21.49 15.93
CA ALA A 89 27.42 -22.80 15.44
C ALA A 89 28.62 -23.55 14.83
N ASP A 90 29.41 -22.88 13.99
CA ASP A 90 30.60 -23.46 13.37
C ASP A 90 31.65 -23.86 14.41
N ILE A 91 31.92 -23.01 15.40
CA ILE A 91 32.82 -23.31 16.52
C ILE A 91 32.31 -24.53 17.31
N SER A 92 31.01 -24.61 17.56
CA SER A 92 30.40 -25.72 18.29
C SER A 92 30.53 -27.04 17.51
N ALA A 93 30.31 -27.00 16.19
CA ALA A 93 30.49 -28.16 15.32
C ALA A 93 31.97 -28.63 15.29
N LEU A 94 32.93 -27.70 15.20
CA LEU A 94 34.35 -28.01 15.24
C LEU A 94 34.80 -28.60 16.58
N LYS A 95 34.28 -28.09 17.71
CA LYS A 95 34.57 -28.65 19.04
C LYS A 95 33.90 -30.01 19.28
N GLY A 96 32.72 -30.25 18.71
CA GLY A 96 32.00 -31.52 18.82
C GLY A 96 32.64 -32.68 18.05
N GLY A 97 33.44 -32.39 17.02
CA GLY A 97 34.14 -33.39 16.21
C GLY A 97 35.43 -33.96 16.81
N GLY A 98 35.87 -33.47 17.98
CA GLY A 98 37.15 -33.89 18.60
C GLY A 98 37.05 -35.01 19.65
N ALA A 99 35.85 -35.54 19.91
CA ALA A 99 35.63 -36.65 20.84
C ALA A 99 35.22 -37.90 20.05
N SER A 100 36.20 -38.64 19.54
CA SER A 100 36.05 -40.03 19.07
C SER A 100 37.35 -40.77 19.32
#